data_AF-A0A3T0N465-F1
#
_entry.id   AF-A0A3T0N465-F1
#
_cell.length_a   1.000
_cell.length_b   1.000
_cell.length_c   1.000
_cell.angle_alpha   90.00
_cell.angle_beta   90.00
_cell.angle_gamma   90.00
#
_symmetry.space_group_name_H-M   'P 1'
#
loop_
_entity.id
_entity.type
_entity.pdbx_description
1 polymer ?
#
loop_
_entity_poly.entity_id
_entity_poly.type
_entity_poly.pdbx_seq_one_letter_code
_entity_poly.pdbx_strand_id
1 'polypeptide(L)'
;MFEFLNGKRENTAKKTANKEMLMQFRDNLRAVLLAVPKEGTEMPDPIKGMRTSVNKILNPEQLIDGEKFEWSDAYLAEKMLAHLRPHETLEIEVVKQIDSLGKVDEDAQKIFKTAHSVLKENYKVKDVTLSAKPEWKDEYTLELRSLLDRVLNDVHWKYAQRYHNRKLISNYTSIITGFGAALTFAFVAMLVFVGYFEIAGSPYSGLSIAATAGLLGASFSVMTTKNFAVNGTSIEEMLTRTGYSFLFLRLGVGGVGAIILYFFFEAGALEGAALPNLDAIGFTNVTAIGLDRSLGALVPNSDLSKLLVWSFAAGFSEKLVTSALGRVQDPIKK
;
A
#
# COMPACT_ATOMS: atom_id res chain seq x y z
N MET A 1 -23.43 9.30 7.62
CA MET A 1 -23.74 8.40 8.76
C MET A 1 -23.53 6.91 8.42
N PHE A 2 -24.03 6.43 7.27
CA PHE A 2 -23.82 5.04 6.82
C PHE A 2 -22.35 4.67 6.54
N GLU A 3 -21.55 5.55 5.92
CA GLU A 3 -20.11 5.28 5.69
C GLU A 3 -19.29 5.22 6.99
N PHE A 4 -19.63 6.05 7.98
CA PHE A 4 -18.97 6.03 9.29
C PHE A 4 -19.26 4.74 10.07
N LEU A 5 -20.49 4.21 9.94
CA LEU A 5 -20.87 2.92 10.53
C LEU A 5 -20.23 1.74 9.79
N ASN A 6 -20.11 1.80 8.46
CA ASN A 6 -19.40 0.79 7.68
C ASN A 6 -17.89 0.79 7.98
N GLY A 7 -17.27 1.96 8.05
CA GLY A 7 -15.86 2.08 8.42
C GLY A 7 -15.56 1.55 9.82
N LYS A 8 -16.46 1.75 10.80
CA LYS A 8 -16.33 1.14 12.13
C LYS A 8 -16.48 -0.39 12.09
N ARG A 9 -17.46 -0.93 11.35
CA ARG A 9 -17.67 -2.38 11.23
C ARG A 9 -16.49 -3.08 10.54
N GLU A 10 -15.97 -2.51 9.47
CA GLU A 10 -14.82 -3.05 8.73
C GLU A 10 -13.55 -3.05 9.59
N ASN A 11 -13.34 -1.99 10.37
CA ASN A 11 -12.19 -1.89 11.27
C ASN A 11 -12.29 -2.89 12.44
N THR A 12 -13.50 -3.15 12.94
CA THR A 12 -13.74 -4.21 13.93
C THR A 12 -13.52 -5.59 13.35
N ALA A 13 -14.05 -5.89 12.15
CA ALA A 13 -13.85 -7.18 11.49
C ALA A 13 -12.37 -7.47 11.20
N LYS A 14 -11.61 -6.47 10.71
CA LYS A 14 -10.16 -6.58 10.49
C LYS A 14 -9.41 -6.84 11.79
N LYS A 15 -9.79 -6.18 12.89
CA LYS A 15 -9.19 -6.42 14.21
C LYS A 15 -9.46 -7.83 14.71
N THR A 16 -10.68 -8.35 14.51
CA THR A 16 -11.05 -9.72 14.86
C THR A 16 -10.25 -10.73 14.04
N ALA A 17 -10.20 -10.59 12.72
CA ALA A 17 -9.43 -11.49 11.85
C ALA A 17 -7.93 -11.48 12.16
N ASN A 18 -7.34 -10.31 12.44
CA ASN A 18 -5.95 -10.21 12.85
C ASN A 18 -5.70 -10.95 14.18
N LYS A 19 -6.60 -10.78 15.15
CA LYS A 19 -6.54 -11.49 16.43
C LYS A 19 -6.66 -13.00 16.24
N GLU A 20 -7.57 -13.47 15.40
CA GLU A 20 -7.75 -14.91 15.10
C GLU A 20 -6.49 -15.50 14.47
N MET A 21 -5.91 -14.83 13.47
CA MET A 21 -4.64 -15.26 12.85
C MET A 21 -3.49 -15.31 13.86
N LEU A 22 -3.40 -14.31 14.76
CA LEU A 22 -2.38 -14.28 15.80
C LEU A 22 -2.56 -15.45 16.78
N MET A 23 -3.80 -15.77 17.18
CA MET A 23 -4.09 -16.90 18.06
C MET A 23 -3.77 -18.24 17.39
N GLN A 24 -4.13 -18.40 16.11
CA GLN A 24 -3.79 -19.60 15.34
C GLN A 24 -2.26 -19.75 15.21
N PHE A 25 -1.55 -18.65 14.97
CA PHE A 25 -0.09 -18.66 14.90
C PHE A 25 0.54 -19.04 16.24
N ARG A 26 0.04 -18.48 17.35
CA ARG A 26 0.43 -18.88 18.71
C ARG A 26 0.24 -20.39 18.95
N ASP A 27 -0.90 -20.93 18.56
CA ASP A 27 -1.21 -22.34 18.77
C ASP A 27 -0.29 -23.25 17.93
N ASN A 28 0.10 -22.82 16.73
CA ASN A 28 1.15 -23.49 15.95
C ASN A 28 2.50 -23.44 16.67
N LEU A 29 2.91 -22.30 17.24
CA LEU A 29 4.15 -22.20 18.01
C LEU A 29 4.13 -23.09 19.25
N ARG A 30 2.98 -23.25 19.91
CA ARG A 30 2.81 -24.20 21.02
C ARG A 30 3.00 -25.65 20.56
N ALA A 31 2.43 -26.02 19.42
CA ALA A 31 2.64 -27.36 18.85
C ALA A 31 4.13 -27.63 18.58
N VAL A 32 4.87 -26.63 18.07
CA VAL A 32 6.32 -26.72 17.90
C VAL A 32 7.04 -26.87 19.24
N LEU A 33 6.69 -26.09 20.27
CA LEU A 33 7.27 -26.19 21.61
C LEU A 33 7.07 -27.59 22.24
N LEU A 34 5.91 -28.21 21.99
CA LEU A 34 5.60 -29.57 22.47
C LEU A 34 6.48 -30.64 21.80
N ALA A 35 6.90 -30.41 20.56
CA ALA A 35 7.80 -31.30 19.84
C ALA A 35 9.26 -31.22 20.33
N VAL A 36 9.64 -30.12 21.00
CA VAL A 36 10.98 -29.99 21.61
C VAL A 36 11.09 -30.95 22.81
N PRO A 37 12.19 -31.71 22.98
CA PRO A 37 12.39 -32.63 24.11
C PRO A 37 12.23 -31.96 25.49
N LYS A 38 11.51 -32.62 26.41
CA LYS A 38 11.25 -32.12 27.78
C LYS A 38 12.53 -32.12 28.63
N GLU A 39 12.55 -31.35 29.73
CA GLU A 39 13.71 -31.01 30.58
C GLU A 39 14.49 -32.17 31.24
N GLY A 40 14.25 -33.43 30.87
CA GLY A 40 14.95 -34.61 31.36
C GLY A 40 16.05 -35.18 30.44
N THR A 41 16.14 -34.74 29.18
CA THR A 41 17.29 -35.02 28.29
C THR A 41 18.43 -34.05 28.60
N GLU A 42 19.68 -34.35 28.22
CA GLU A 42 20.93 -33.58 28.44
C GLU A 42 20.93 -32.13 27.87
N MET A 43 19.91 -31.34 28.19
CA MET A 43 19.70 -29.98 27.73
C MET A 43 20.51 -29.02 28.59
N PRO A 44 21.37 -28.17 28.01
CA PRO A 44 22.11 -27.17 28.76
C PRO A 44 21.18 -26.21 29.51
N ASP A 45 21.58 -25.74 30.68
CA ASP A 45 20.76 -24.82 31.51
C ASP A 45 20.28 -23.56 30.78
N PRO A 46 21.07 -22.90 29.90
CA PRO A 46 20.58 -21.77 29.10
C PRO A 46 19.38 -22.12 28.21
N ILE A 47 19.34 -23.35 27.69
CA ILE A 47 18.28 -23.84 26.78
C ILE A 47 17.01 -24.16 27.58
N LYS A 48 17.14 -24.71 28.81
CA LYS A 48 16.01 -24.88 29.73
C LYS A 48 15.36 -23.54 30.09
N GLY A 49 16.20 -22.53 30.36
CA GLY A 49 15.74 -21.15 30.58
C GLY A 49 14.92 -20.61 29.40
N MET A 50 15.44 -20.73 28.18
CA MET A 50 14.70 -20.32 26.97
C MET A 50 13.38 -21.07 26.81
N ARG A 51 13.34 -22.38 27.03
CA ARG A 51 12.11 -23.17 26.94
C ARG A 51 11.05 -22.66 27.91
N THR A 52 11.45 -22.39 29.16
CA THR A 52 10.57 -21.83 30.19
C THR A 52 10.05 -20.46 29.77
N SER A 53 10.91 -19.58 29.25
CA SER A 53 10.51 -18.26 28.75
C SER A 53 9.52 -18.34 27.59
N VAL A 54 9.76 -19.21 26.60
CA VAL A 54 8.81 -19.42 25.48
C VAL A 54 7.48 -19.95 25.99
N ASN A 55 7.51 -20.91 26.92
CA ASN A 55 6.30 -21.44 27.52
C ASN A 55 5.49 -20.34 28.25
N LYS A 56 6.16 -19.43 28.95
CA LYS A 56 5.53 -18.28 29.60
C LYS A 56 4.89 -17.33 28.58
N ILE A 57 5.59 -17.00 27.50
CA ILE A 57 5.10 -16.11 26.44
C ILE A 57 3.85 -16.70 25.75
N LEU A 58 3.90 -18.00 25.44
CA LEU A 58 2.83 -18.66 24.69
C LEU A 58 1.61 -19.03 25.55
N ASN A 59 1.71 -19.02 26.89
CA ASN A 59 0.61 -19.38 27.79
C ASN A 59 0.02 -18.15 28.49
N PRO A 60 -1.17 -17.68 28.07
CA PRO A 60 -1.77 -16.47 28.61
C PRO A 60 -2.17 -16.59 30.09
N GLU A 61 -2.35 -17.81 30.59
CA GLU A 61 -2.56 -18.09 32.03
C GLU A 61 -1.35 -17.69 32.89
N GLN A 62 -0.18 -17.50 32.26
CA GLN A 62 1.07 -17.08 32.89
C GLN A 62 1.46 -15.64 32.55
N LEU A 63 0.66 -14.95 31.74
CA LEU A 63 0.78 -13.51 31.53
C LEU A 63 0.16 -12.79 32.72
N ILE A 64 0.76 -11.67 33.12
CA ILE A 64 0.25 -10.85 34.24
C ILE A 64 -1.13 -10.31 33.84
N ASP A 65 -2.09 -10.31 34.76
CA ASP A 65 -3.47 -9.86 34.52
C ASP A 65 -3.51 -8.56 33.71
N GLY A 66 -3.98 -8.67 32.46
CA GLY A 66 -4.15 -7.54 31.53
C GLY A 66 -3.16 -7.47 30.36
N GLU A 67 -2.05 -8.23 30.37
CA GLU A 67 -1.15 -8.31 29.21
C GLU A 67 -1.81 -9.10 28.07
N LYS A 68 -1.82 -8.50 26.87
CA LYS A 68 -2.34 -9.12 25.66
C LYS A 68 -1.18 -9.66 24.86
N PHE A 69 -1.30 -10.90 24.40
CA PHE A 69 -0.36 -11.49 23.44
C PHE A 69 -0.41 -10.73 22.12
N GLU A 70 0.73 -10.18 21.69
CA GLU A 70 0.90 -9.39 20.47
C GLU A 70 1.80 -10.10 19.43
N TRP A 71 1.87 -9.55 18.21
CA TRP A 71 2.74 -10.10 17.16
C TRP A 71 4.22 -10.06 17.54
N SER A 72 4.66 -9.07 18.32
CA SER A 72 6.02 -9.00 18.85
C SER A 72 6.35 -10.20 19.74
N ASP A 73 5.40 -10.63 20.57
CA ASP A 73 5.57 -11.77 21.46
C ASP A 73 5.64 -13.07 20.65
N ALA A 74 4.81 -13.18 19.62
CA ALA A 74 4.84 -14.31 18.71
C ALA A 74 6.17 -14.42 17.94
N TYR A 75 6.70 -13.29 17.47
CA TYR A 75 8.00 -13.24 16.80
C TYR A 75 9.14 -13.57 17.75
N LEU A 76 9.12 -13.02 18.97
CA LEU A 76 10.10 -13.36 20.00
C LEU A 76 10.07 -14.87 20.32
N ALA A 77 8.88 -15.44 20.52
CA ALA A 77 8.70 -16.85 20.77
C ALA A 77 9.21 -17.72 19.59
N GLU A 78 8.93 -17.33 18.34
CA GLU A 78 9.43 -18.03 17.15
C GLU A 78 10.97 -18.00 17.08
N LYS A 79 11.59 -16.85 17.34
CA LYS A 79 13.06 -16.72 17.37
C LYS A 79 13.70 -17.57 18.46
N MET A 80 13.11 -17.59 19.66
CA MET A 80 13.58 -18.46 20.74
C MET A 80 13.38 -19.95 20.37
N LEU A 81 12.25 -20.30 19.75
CA LEU A 81 12.00 -21.65 19.26
C LEU A 81 12.98 -22.09 18.17
N ALA A 82 13.46 -21.18 17.32
CA ALA A 82 14.51 -21.49 16.34
C ALA A 82 15.77 -22.05 17.01
N HIS A 83 16.14 -21.52 18.17
CA HIS A 83 17.24 -22.02 18.96
C HIS A 83 16.91 -23.35 19.63
N LEU A 84 15.65 -23.56 20.03
CA LEU A 84 15.18 -24.77 20.71
C LEU A 84 14.89 -25.97 19.79
N ARG A 85 14.96 -25.81 18.47
CA ARG A 85 14.59 -26.88 17.54
C ARG A 85 15.65 -27.99 17.50
N PRO A 86 15.20 -29.26 17.45
CA PRO A 86 16.09 -30.40 17.21
C PRO A 86 16.56 -30.39 15.76
N HIS A 87 17.72 -31.01 15.53
CA HIS A 87 18.45 -30.95 14.26
C HIS A 87 17.60 -31.39 13.06
N GLU A 88 16.83 -32.47 13.22
CA GLU A 88 16.03 -33.09 12.16
C GLU A 88 14.97 -32.15 11.58
N THR A 89 14.46 -31.23 12.41
CA THR A 89 13.41 -30.28 12.01
C THR A 89 13.97 -28.93 11.57
N LEU A 90 15.23 -28.64 11.89
CA LEU A 90 15.84 -27.33 11.71
C LEU A 90 16.09 -27.04 10.23
N GLU A 91 16.62 -27.99 9.47
CA GLU A 91 16.86 -27.82 8.01
C GLU A 91 15.55 -27.57 7.26
N ILE A 92 14.50 -28.31 7.60
CA ILE A 92 13.16 -28.15 7.01
C ILE A 92 12.62 -26.75 7.30
N GLU A 93 12.77 -26.26 8.53
CA GLU A 93 12.31 -24.93 8.89
C GLU A 93 13.11 -23.83 8.17
N VAL A 94 14.44 -23.97 8.05
CA VAL A 94 15.27 -23.03 7.28
C VAL A 94 14.77 -22.92 5.85
N VAL A 95 14.58 -24.03 5.15
CA VAL A 95 14.09 -24.03 3.75
C VAL A 95 12.70 -23.38 3.67
N LYS A 96 11.79 -23.75 4.58
CA LYS A 96 10.44 -23.19 4.64
C LYS A 96 10.44 -21.67 4.85
N GLN A 97 11.31 -21.15 5.72
CA GLN A 97 11.39 -19.72 5.99
C GLN A 97 12.06 -18.97 4.84
N ILE A 98 13.07 -19.55 4.19
CA ILE A 98 13.66 -19.01 2.96
C ILE A 98 12.61 -18.93 1.83
N ASP A 99 11.78 -19.96 1.67
CA ASP A 99 10.70 -19.93 0.67
C ASP A 99 9.59 -18.95 1.03
N SER A 100 9.30 -18.78 2.32
CA SER A 100 8.38 -17.75 2.80
C SER A 100 8.92 -16.34 2.55
N LEU A 101 10.22 -16.12 2.71
CA LEU A 101 10.90 -14.88 2.35
C LEU A 101 10.75 -14.57 0.86
N GLY A 102 10.80 -15.58 -0.02
CA GLY A 102 10.58 -15.41 -1.46
C GLY A 102 9.23 -14.79 -1.84
N LYS A 103 8.20 -14.97 -1.01
CA LYS A 103 6.88 -14.30 -1.19
C LYS A 103 6.93 -12.81 -0.88
N VAL A 104 8.01 -12.36 -0.26
CA VAL A 104 8.17 -11.01 0.28
C VAL A 104 9.30 -10.24 -0.40
N ASP A 105 10.42 -10.92 -0.65
CA ASP A 105 11.66 -10.39 -1.21
C ASP A 105 12.43 -11.52 -1.93
N GLU A 106 12.32 -11.56 -3.26
CA GLU A 106 12.94 -12.60 -4.10
C GLU A 106 14.47 -12.52 -4.10
N ASP A 107 15.04 -11.33 -3.97
CA ASP A 107 16.49 -11.14 -3.99
C ASP A 107 17.11 -11.59 -2.67
N ALA A 108 16.48 -11.24 -1.53
CA ALA A 108 16.89 -11.78 -0.24
C ALA A 108 16.78 -13.31 -0.22
N GLN A 109 15.72 -13.89 -0.79
CA GLN A 109 15.59 -15.35 -0.92
C GLN A 109 16.79 -15.97 -1.66
N LYS A 110 17.23 -15.41 -2.79
CA LYS A 110 18.38 -15.94 -3.54
C LYS A 110 19.66 -15.94 -2.70
N ILE A 111 19.88 -14.87 -1.93
CA ILE A 111 21.04 -14.75 -1.02
C ILE A 111 21.01 -15.86 0.02
N PHE A 112 19.87 -16.06 0.70
CA PHE A 112 19.77 -17.10 1.73
C PHE A 112 19.77 -18.53 1.16
N LYS A 113 19.23 -18.76 -0.05
CA LYS A 113 19.35 -20.05 -0.76
C LYS A 113 20.81 -20.40 -1.02
N THR A 114 21.60 -19.41 -1.46
CA THR A 114 23.04 -19.57 -1.69
C THR A 114 23.79 -19.81 -0.37
N ALA A 115 23.47 -19.05 0.68
CA ALA A 115 24.08 -19.26 2.00
C ALA A 115 23.80 -20.66 2.54
N HIS A 116 22.57 -21.16 2.39
CA HIS A 116 22.18 -22.50 2.80
C HIS A 116 22.91 -23.59 2.00
N SER A 117 23.06 -23.43 0.68
CA SER A 117 23.79 -24.41 -0.14
C SER A 117 25.29 -24.46 0.21
N VAL A 118 25.92 -23.31 0.41
CA VAL A 118 27.33 -23.22 0.84
C VAL A 118 27.54 -23.87 2.20
N LEU A 119 26.62 -23.63 3.15
CA LEU A 119 26.64 -24.30 4.46
C LEU A 119 26.61 -25.82 4.27
N LYS A 120 25.66 -26.33 3.48
CA LYS A 120 25.52 -27.77 3.24
C LYS A 120 26.77 -28.37 2.58
N GLU A 121 27.43 -27.66 1.68
CA GLU A 121 28.67 -28.11 1.03
C GLU A 121 29.86 -28.13 1.99
N ASN A 122 30.03 -27.09 2.82
CA ASN A 122 31.13 -27.00 3.78
C ASN A 122 31.13 -28.14 4.81
N TYR A 123 29.93 -28.60 5.21
CA TYR A 123 29.78 -29.66 6.21
C TYR A 123 29.52 -31.05 5.60
N LYS A 124 29.34 -31.16 4.26
CA LYS A 124 29.25 -32.45 3.53
C LYS A 124 30.56 -33.26 3.51
N VAL A 125 31.70 -32.66 3.89
CA VAL A 125 33.05 -33.25 3.72
C VAL A 125 33.59 -33.93 4.99
N LYS A 126 32.86 -33.95 6.09
CA LYS A 126 33.22 -34.81 7.23
C LYS A 126 32.19 -35.90 7.35
N ASP A 127 32.63 -37.15 7.28
CA ASP A 127 32.00 -38.28 7.98
C ASP A 127 31.93 -37.91 9.47
N VAL A 128 31.02 -37.01 9.81
CA VAL A 128 30.53 -36.86 11.16
C VAL A 128 29.67 -38.08 11.32
N THR A 129 30.30 -39.20 11.71
CA THR A 129 29.61 -40.21 12.50
C THR A 129 28.76 -39.43 13.48
N LEU A 130 27.43 -39.53 13.37
CA LEU A 130 26.43 -39.03 14.32
C LEU A 130 26.61 -39.78 15.65
N SER A 131 27.81 -39.67 16.21
CA SER A 131 28.20 -40.12 17.52
C SER A 131 27.57 -39.12 18.45
N ALA A 132 26.42 -39.48 19.03
CA ALA A 132 25.88 -39.16 20.36
C ALA A 132 26.47 -37.93 21.12
N LYS A 133 26.79 -36.85 20.42
CA LYS A 133 27.14 -35.56 21.01
C LYS A 133 25.82 -34.86 21.26
N PRO A 134 25.68 -34.11 22.37
CA PRO A 134 24.47 -33.36 22.63
C PRO A 134 24.16 -32.49 21.41
N GLU A 135 22.94 -32.61 20.86
CA GLU A 135 22.43 -31.92 19.65
C GLU A 135 22.75 -30.41 19.64
N TRP A 136 23.03 -29.85 20.81
CA TRP A 136 23.23 -28.43 21.09
C TRP A 136 24.67 -27.94 20.95
N LYS A 137 25.65 -28.83 20.71
CA LYS A 137 27.07 -28.48 20.57
C LYS A 137 27.66 -28.79 19.20
N ASP A 138 26.84 -29.30 18.28
CA ASP A 138 27.28 -29.56 16.91
C ASP A 138 27.46 -28.23 16.14
N GLU A 139 28.63 -28.09 15.51
CA GLU A 139 29.03 -26.85 14.81
C GLU A 139 28.09 -26.55 13.64
N TYR A 140 27.71 -27.57 12.87
CA TYR A 140 26.77 -27.42 11.75
C TYR A 140 25.38 -27.00 12.24
N THR A 141 24.89 -27.59 13.33
CA THR A 141 23.61 -27.21 13.95
C THR A 141 23.62 -25.77 14.47
N LEU A 142 24.73 -25.31 15.05
CA LEU A 142 24.88 -23.93 15.51
C LEU A 142 24.82 -22.93 14.35
N GLU A 143 25.53 -23.22 13.25
CA GLU A 143 25.49 -22.38 12.05
C GLU A 143 24.11 -22.38 11.39
N LEU A 144 23.43 -23.52 11.36
CA LEU A 144 22.07 -23.62 10.82
C LEU A 144 21.06 -22.82 11.65
N ARG A 145 21.22 -22.78 12.98
CA ARG A 145 20.42 -21.91 13.87
C ARG A 145 20.69 -20.43 13.64
N SER A 146 21.96 -20.05 13.47
CA SER A 146 22.36 -18.68 13.13
C SER A 146 21.75 -18.25 11.79
N LEU A 147 21.80 -19.12 10.79
CA LEU A 147 21.15 -18.88 9.50
C LEU A 147 19.63 -18.72 9.65
N LEU A 148 18.97 -19.59 10.42
CA LEU A 148 17.54 -19.49 10.68
C LEU A 148 17.18 -18.17 11.37
N ASP A 149 17.94 -17.74 12.38
CA ASP A 149 17.70 -16.47 13.07
C ASP A 149 17.77 -15.28 12.11
N ARG A 150 18.78 -15.27 11.23
CA ARG A 150 18.94 -14.22 10.20
C ARG A 150 17.78 -14.22 9.21
N VAL A 151 17.36 -15.39 8.72
CA VAL A 151 16.21 -15.50 7.80
C VAL A 151 14.93 -15.03 8.48
N LEU A 152 14.68 -15.44 9.72
CA LEU A 152 13.50 -15.02 10.49
C LEU A 152 13.48 -13.50 10.71
N ASN A 153 14.62 -12.90 11.06
CA ASN A 153 14.74 -11.46 11.21
C ASN A 153 14.34 -10.72 9.93
N ASP A 154 14.85 -11.15 8.78
CA ASP A 154 14.53 -10.54 7.49
C ASP A 154 13.05 -10.73 7.12
N VAL A 155 12.51 -11.94 7.34
CA VAL A 155 11.09 -12.23 7.11
C VAL A 155 10.20 -11.32 7.97
N HIS A 156 10.45 -11.25 9.28
CA HIS A 156 9.68 -10.43 10.22
C HIS A 156 9.80 -8.94 9.90
N TRP A 157 11.01 -8.46 9.61
CA TRP A 157 11.25 -7.08 9.22
C TRP A 157 10.43 -6.70 7.98
N LYS A 158 10.47 -7.54 6.94
CA LYS A 158 9.74 -7.26 5.70
C LYS A 158 8.22 -7.36 5.89
N TYR A 159 7.71 -8.25 6.74
CA TYR A 159 6.30 -8.26 7.11
C TYR A 159 5.89 -7.00 7.87
N ALA A 160 6.70 -6.56 8.84
CA ALA A 160 6.47 -5.34 9.58
C ALA A 160 6.44 -4.12 8.64
N GLN A 161 7.41 -4.02 7.73
CA GLN A 161 7.47 -2.99 6.69
C GLN A 161 6.21 -3.00 5.82
N ARG A 162 5.78 -4.16 5.32
CA ARG A 162 4.53 -4.29 4.53
C ARG A 162 3.31 -3.83 5.32
N TYR A 163 3.22 -4.19 6.60
CA TYR A 163 2.11 -3.77 7.46
C TYR A 163 2.06 -2.25 7.62
N HIS A 164 3.19 -1.62 7.91
CA HIS A 164 3.29 -0.16 8.02
C HIS A 164 2.96 0.53 6.68
N ASN A 165 3.50 0.03 5.57
CA ASN A 165 3.23 0.56 4.23
C ASN A 165 1.74 0.47 3.88
N ARG A 166 1.06 -0.65 4.17
CA ARG A 166 -0.39 -0.78 3.95
C ARG A 166 -1.20 0.27 4.72
N LYS A 167 -0.80 0.57 5.97
CA LYS A 167 -1.46 1.60 6.78
C LYS A 167 -1.27 2.99 6.19
N LEU A 168 -0.05 3.32 5.75
CA LEU A 168 0.24 4.58 5.05
C LEU A 168 -0.59 4.71 3.77
N ILE A 169 -0.64 3.67 2.94
CA ILE A 169 -1.42 3.63 1.69
C ILE A 169 -2.92 3.79 1.97
N SER A 170 -3.45 3.12 2.98
CA SER A 170 -4.87 3.22 3.33
C SER A 170 -5.24 4.64 3.75
N ASN A 171 -4.40 5.28 4.57
CA ASN A 171 -4.62 6.66 5.01
C ASN A 171 -4.53 7.63 3.82
N TYR A 172 -3.49 7.49 3.00
CA TYR A 172 -3.26 8.29 1.81
C TYR A 172 -4.42 8.17 0.80
N THR A 173 -4.88 6.95 0.51
CA THR A 173 -6.03 6.69 -0.36
C THR A 173 -7.31 7.33 0.18
N SER A 174 -7.55 7.24 1.49
CA SER A 174 -8.71 7.87 2.13
C SER A 174 -8.67 9.40 2.00
N ILE A 175 -7.50 10.00 2.24
CA ILE A 175 -7.28 11.44 2.09
C ILE A 175 -7.54 11.88 0.65
N ILE A 176 -6.95 11.22 -0.35
CA ILE A 176 -7.16 11.57 -1.75
C ILE A 176 -8.63 11.43 -2.14
N THR A 177 -9.29 10.35 -1.69
CA THR A 177 -10.72 10.13 -1.95
C THR A 177 -11.55 11.28 -1.38
N GLY A 178 -11.27 11.70 -0.14
CA GLY A 178 -11.91 12.86 0.47
C GLY A 178 -11.68 14.15 -0.29
N PHE A 179 -10.44 14.43 -0.72
CA PHE A 179 -10.12 15.62 -1.52
C PHE A 179 -10.78 15.59 -2.90
N GLY A 180 -10.80 14.45 -3.58
CA GLY A 180 -11.47 14.31 -4.87
C GLY A 180 -12.99 14.46 -4.77
N ALA A 181 -13.60 13.94 -3.70
CA ALA A 181 -15.02 14.17 -3.42
C ALA A 181 -15.31 15.65 -3.15
N ALA A 182 -14.47 16.31 -2.35
CA ALA A 182 -14.58 17.75 -2.08
C ALA A 182 -14.43 18.59 -3.36
N LEU A 183 -13.46 18.27 -4.22
CA LEU A 183 -13.27 18.93 -5.52
C LEU A 183 -14.44 18.68 -6.46
N THR A 184 -14.99 17.47 -6.48
CA THR A 184 -16.19 17.14 -7.27
C THR A 184 -17.38 17.98 -6.81
N PHE A 185 -17.59 18.08 -5.50
CA PHE A 185 -18.64 18.91 -4.93
C PHE A 185 -18.41 20.40 -5.25
N ALA A 186 -17.19 20.89 -5.08
CA ALA A 186 -16.82 22.27 -5.41
C ALA A 186 -17.05 22.58 -6.90
N PHE A 187 -16.72 21.64 -7.79
CA PHE A 187 -16.95 21.76 -9.22
C PHE A 187 -18.45 21.83 -9.55
N VAL A 188 -19.27 20.93 -9.00
CA VAL A 188 -20.74 20.97 -9.18
C VAL A 188 -21.33 22.25 -8.60
N ALA A 189 -20.93 22.65 -7.39
CA ALA A 189 -21.36 23.89 -6.76
C ALA A 189 -21.00 25.10 -7.62
N MET A 190 -19.80 25.11 -8.23
CA MET A 190 -19.37 26.17 -9.14
C MET A 190 -20.24 26.22 -10.40
N LEU A 191 -20.56 25.08 -11.01
CA LEU A 191 -21.45 25.01 -12.17
C LEU A 191 -22.86 25.54 -11.83
N VAL A 192 -23.43 25.12 -10.70
CA VAL A 192 -24.75 25.59 -10.23
C VAL A 192 -24.70 27.08 -9.93
N PHE A 193 -23.65 27.56 -9.28
CA PHE A 193 -23.46 28.97 -8.96
C PHE A 193 -23.39 29.83 -10.23
N VAL A 194 -22.54 29.48 -11.20
CA VAL A 194 -22.44 30.23 -12.46
C VAL A 194 -23.75 30.17 -13.27
N GLY A 195 -24.41 29.00 -13.29
CA GLY A 195 -25.68 28.83 -14.01
C GLY A 195 -26.85 29.59 -13.39
N TYR A 196 -26.94 29.65 -12.05
CA TYR A 196 -28.07 30.29 -11.36
C TYR A 196 -27.93 31.82 -11.29
N PHE A 197 -26.71 32.31 -11.05
CA PHE A 197 -26.50 33.75 -10.88
C PHE A 197 -26.28 34.49 -12.20
N GLU A 198 -26.45 33.83 -13.36
CA GLU A 198 -26.19 34.38 -14.71
C GLU A 198 -24.84 35.12 -14.79
N ILE A 199 -23.86 34.67 -13.99
CA ILE A 199 -22.48 35.20 -13.97
C ILE A 199 -21.74 34.77 -15.25
N ALA A 200 -22.43 34.15 -16.21
CA ALA A 200 -21.97 33.95 -17.58
C ALA A 200 -21.46 35.25 -18.24
N GLY A 201 -21.88 36.44 -17.76
CA GLY A 201 -21.32 37.73 -18.19
C GLY A 201 -20.11 38.26 -17.39
N SER A 202 -19.66 37.57 -16.35
CA SER A 202 -18.41 37.96 -15.66
C SER A 202 -17.22 37.51 -16.51
N PRO A 203 -16.26 38.41 -16.79
CA PRO A 203 -15.17 38.18 -17.73
C PRO A 203 -14.22 37.02 -17.36
N TYR A 204 -14.41 36.36 -16.21
CA TYR A 204 -13.53 35.29 -15.71
C TYR A 204 -14.27 34.02 -15.25
N SER A 205 -15.56 33.87 -15.58
CA SER A 205 -16.34 32.68 -15.21
C SER A 205 -15.81 31.41 -15.87
N GLY A 206 -15.45 31.47 -17.15
CA GLY A 206 -14.84 30.38 -17.91
C GLY A 206 -13.49 29.92 -17.34
N LEU A 207 -12.64 30.86 -16.92
CA LEU A 207 -11.33 30.57 -16.32
C LEU A 207 -11.47 29.76 -15.03
N SER A 208 -12.43 30.13 -14.18
CA SER A 208 -12.62 29.47 -12.89
C SER A 208 -13.20 28.05 -13.06
N ILE A 209 -14.07 27.85 -14.05
CA ILE A 209 -14.58 26.54 -14.43
C ILE A 209 -13.47 25.66 -15.03
N ALA A 210 -12.62 26.22 -15.90
CA ALA A 210 -11.47 25.51 -16.46
C ALA A 210 -10.48 25.08 -15.37
N ALA A 211 -10.13 25.98 -14.45
CA ALA A 211 -9.24 25.69 -13.34
C ALA A 211 -9.77 24.56 -12.43
N THR A 212 -11.05 24.62 -12.06
CA THR A 212 -11.68 23.58 -11.22
C THR A 212 -11.81 22.24 -11.93
N ALA A 213 -12.12 22.23 -13.24
CA ALA A 213 -12.10 21.03 -14.06
C ALA A 213 -10.69 20.41 -14.18
N GLY A 214 -9.65 21.25 -14.32
CA GLY A 214 -8.25 20.81 -14.31
C GLY A 214 -7.81 20.20 -12.99
N LEU A 215 -8.16 20.84 -11.86
CA LEU A 215 -7.92 20.29 -10.52
C LEU A 215 -8.63 18.94 -10.32
N LEU A 216 -9.86 18.82 -10.81
CA LEU A 216 -10.61 17.57 -10.78
C LEU A 216 -9.92 16.48 -11.61
N GLY A 217 -9.50 16.79 -12.83
CA GLY A 217 -8.73 15.89 -13.69
C GLY A 217 -7.44 15.42 -13.02
N ALA A 218 -6.70 16.33 -12.37
CA ALA A 218 -5.50 16.01 -11.61
C ALA A 218 -5.79 15.06 -10.44
N SER A 219 -6.89 15.27 -9.72
CA SER A 219 -7.33 14.39 -8.62
C SER A 219 -7.60 12.97 -9.10
N PHE A 220 -8.34 12.82 -10.20
CA PHE A 220 -8.58 11.52 -10.83
C PHE A 220 -7.29 10.87 -11.35
N SER A 221 -6.37 11.67 -11.90
CA SER A 221 -5.03 11.20 -12.26
C SER A 221 -4.31 10.62 -11.04
N VAL A 222 -4.36 11.27 -9.87
CA VAL A 222 -3.74 10.70 -8.65
C VAL A 222 -4.39 9.37 -8.26
N MET A 223 -5.73 9.31 -8.19
CA MET A 223 -6.48 8.10 -7.79
C MET A 223 -6.23 6.88 -8.68
N THR A 224 -6.06 7.10 -9.99
CA THR A 224 -5.83 6.01 -10.95
C THR A 224 -4.39 5.48 -10.94
N THR A 225 -3.53 5.99 -10.06
CA THR A 225 -2.12 5.56 -9.97
C THR A 225 -2.02 4.20 -9.29
N LYS A 226 -1.80 3.14 -10.08
CA LYS A 226 -1.71 1.74 -9.60
C LYS A 226 -0.36 1.36 -8.97
N ASN A 227 0.62 2.27 -8.95
CA ASN A 227 2.02 1.94 -8.65
C ASN A 227 2.44 2.18 -7.19
N PHE A 228 1.53 2.09 -6.23
CA PHE A 228 1.94 1.91 -4.82
C PHE A 228 2.30 0.44 -4.60
N ALA A 229 3.37 0.00 -5.25
CA ALA A 229 3.91 -1.34 -5.04
C ALA A 229 4.30 -1.48 -3.58
N VAL A 230 3.52 -2.26 -2.82
CA VAL A 230 3.77 -2.56 -1.40
C VAL A 230 5.04 -3.40 -1.20
N ASN A 231 5.63 -3.86 -2.31
CA ASN A 231 6.76 -4.78 -2.34
C ASN A 231 8.05 -4.00 -2.62
N GLY A 232 8.97 -4.00 -1.65
CA GLY A 232 10.35 -3.57 -1.87
C GLY A 232 10.66 -2.08 -1.67
N THR A 233 9.67 -1.19 -1.64
CA THR A 233 9.93 0.25 -1.38
C THR A 233 10.17 0.51 0.10
N SER A 234 11.25 1.24 0.41
CA SER A 234 11.56 1.65 1.78
C SER A 234 10.43 2.48 2.39
N ILE A 235 10.33 2.50 3.71
CA ILE A 235 9.32 3.32 4.41
C ILE A 235 9.53 4.80 4.07
N GLU A 236 10.78 5.23 3.96
CA GLU A 236 11.15 6.61 3.60
C GLU A 236 10.66 6.97 2.20
N GLU A 237 10.91 6.13 1.19
CA GLU A 237 10.43 6.35 -0.17
C GLU A 237 8.90 6.42 -0.21
N MET A 238 8.24 5.57 0.58
CA MET A 238 6.78 5.59 0.71
C MET A 238 6.28 6.90 1.34
N LEU A 239 6.94 7.41 2.38
CA LEU A 239 6.60 8.67 3.04
C LEU A 239 6.80 9.86 2.08
N THR A 240 7.89 9.90 1.33
CA THR A 240 8.13 10.96 0.33
C THR A 240 7.07 10.94 -0.76
N ARG A 241 6.66 9.76 -1.23
CA ARG A 241 5.62 9.61 -2.28
C ARG A 241 4.19 9.86 -1.80
N THR A 242 3.91 9.64 -0.52
CA THR A 242 2.56 9.83 0.09
C THR A 242 2.42 11.16 0.84
N GLY A 243 3.44 12.01 0.80
CA GLY A 243 3.41 13.32 1.44
C GLY A 243 2.37 14.26 0.82
N TYR A 244 1.74 15.07 1.68
CA TYR A 244 0.78 16.09 1.25
C TYR A 244 1.37 17.06 0.22
N SER A 245 2.64 17.42 0.36
CA SER A 245 3.32 18.32 -0.57
C SER A 245 3.32 17.77 -2.01
N PHE A 246 3.53 16.47 -2.18
CA PHE A 246 3.47 15.83 -3.49
C PHE A 246 2.05 15.86 -4.07
N LEU A 247 1.04 15.61 -3.23
CA LEU A 247 -0.36 15.71 -3.64
C LEU A 247 -0.72 17.13 -4.12
N PHE A 248 -0.39 18.16 -3.33
CA PHE A 248 -0.69 19.55 -3.68
C PHE A 248 0.07 20.02 -4.91
N LEU A 249 1.36 19.66 -5.04
CA LEU A 249 2.14 19.94 -6.23
C LEU A 249 1.46 19.36 -7.47
N ARG A 250 1.05 18.09 -7.39
CA ARG A 250 0.42 17.38 -8.50
C ARG A 250 -0.94 17.94 -8.90
N LEU A 251 -1.78 18.27 -7.90
CA LEU A 251 -3.05 18.97 -8.13
C LEU A 251 -2.80 20.34 -8.75
N GLY A 252 -1.86 21.11 -8.20
CA GLY A 252 -1.49 22.44 -8.69
C GLY A 252 -1.04 22.43 -10.15
N VAL A 253 -0.17 21.49 -10.53
CA VAL A 253 0.28 21.34 -11.92
C VAL A 253 -0.89 21.10 -12.88
N GLY A 254 -1.85 20.25 -12.51
CA GLY A 254 -3.02 20.01 -13.37
C GLY A 254 -3.98 21.19 -13.45
N GLY A 255 -4.17 21.92 -12.35
CA GLY A 255 -4.94 23.18 -12.35
C GLY A 255 -4.29 24.27 -13.20
N VAL A 256 -2.98 24.49 -13.03
CA VAL A 256 -2.19 25.44 -13.83
C VAL A 256 -2.19 25.05 -15.30
N GLY A 257 -2.06 23.76 -15.62
CA GLY A 257 -2.14 23.26 -16.99
C GLY A 257 -3.47 23.58 -17.67
N ALA A 258 -4.59 23.45 -16.95
CA ALA A 258 -5.91 23.84 -17.47
C ALA A 258 -6.05 25.36 -17.65
N ILE A 259 -5.48 26.17 -16.74
CA ILE A 259 -5.44 27.64 -16.87
C ILE A 259 -4.64 28.06 -18.11
N ILE A 260 -3.47 27.46 -18.32
CA ILE A 260 -2.65 27.73 -19.51
C ILE A 260 -3.42 27.35 -20.77
N LEU A 261 -4.09 26.19 -20.78
CA LEU A 261 -4.90 25.74 -21.91
C LEU A 261 -6.06 26.71 -22.20
N TYR A 262 -6.71 27.23 -21.16
CA TYR A 262 -7.72 28.27 -21.29
C TYR A 262 -7.18 29.51 -22.02
N PHE A 263 -5.99 30.00 -21.64
CA PHE A 263 -5.36 31.13 -22.32
C PHE A 263 -4.98 30.83 -23.78
N PHE A 264 -4.63 29.59 -24.11
CA PHE A 264 -4.42 29.21 -25.52
C PHE A 264 -5.71 29.30 -26.34
N PHE A 265 -6.87 28.97 -25.75
CA PHE A 265 -8.17 29.15 -26.41
C PHE A 265 -8.53 30.64 -26.55
N GLU A 266 -8.30 31.44 -25.50
CA GLU A 266 -8.54 32.89 -25.52
C GLU A 266 -7.65 33.62 -26.55
N ALA A 267 -6.39 33.21 -26.66
CA ALA A 267 -5.46 33.77 -27.62
C ALA A 267 -5.75 33.38 -29.08
N GLY A 268 -6.74 32.50 -29.34
CA GLY A 268 -7.02 31.97 -30.68
C GLY A 268 -5.86 31.15 -31.25
N ALA A 269 -4.93 30.69 -30.43
CA ALA A 269 -3.74 29.97 -30.87
C ALA A 269 -4.05 28.53 -31.34
N LEU A 270 -5.22 28.02 -31.00
CA LEU A 270 -5.72 26.71 -31.38
C LEU A 270 -7.04 26.90 -32.13
N GLU A 271 -7.11 26.42 -33.39
CA GLU A 271 -8.32 26.46 -34.22
C GLU A 271 -8.83 25.04 -34.50
N GLY A 272 -10.16 24.84 -34.51
CA GLY A 272 -10.78 23.56 -34.86
C GLY A 272 -12.20 23.36 -34.30
N ALA A 273 -12.99 22.50 -34.97
CA ALA A 273 -14.40 22.25 -34.60
C ALA A 273 -14.58 21.64 -33.19
N ALA A 274 -13.56 20.92 -32.69
CA ALA A 274 -13.55 20.31 -31.36
C ALA A 274 -13.10 21.25 -30.24
N LEU A 275 -12.74 22.50 -30.57
CA LEU A 275 -12.29 23.50 -29.59
C LEU A 275 -13.48 24.35 -29.10
N PRO A 276 -13.43 24.82 -27.85
CA PRO A 276 -14.47 25.68 -27.29
C PRO A 276 -14.37 27.09 -27.89
N ASN A 277 -15.50 27.67 -28.27
CA ASN A 277 -15.60 29.11 -28.53
C ASN A 277 -15.91 29.83 -27.21
N LEU A 278 -14.98 30.66 -26.72
CA LEU A 278 -15.10 31.30 -25.41
C LEU A 278 -16.20 32.38 -25.38
N ASP A 279 -16.44 33.06 -26.49
CA ASP A 279 -17.52 34.07 -26.63
C ASP A 279 -18.92 33.46 -26.50
N ALA A 280 -19.02 32.16 -26.76
CA ALA A 280 -20.28 31.42 -26.74
C ALA A 280 -20.43 30.56 -25.47
N ILE A 281 -19.58 30.69 -24.45
CA ILE A 281 -19.70 29.86 -23.23
C ILE A 281 -20.95 30.23 -22.44
N GLY A 282 -21.76 29.23 -22.10
CA GLY A 282 -22.93 29.45 -21.26
C GLY A 282 -23.78 28.21 -21.03
N PHE A 283 -25.00 28.45 -20.55
CA PHE A 283 -26.01 27.44 -20.34
C PHE A 283 -27.17 27.65 -21.32
N THR A 284 -27.69 26.56 -21.86
CA THR A 284 -28.90 26.58 -22.71
C THR A 284 -30.10 26.13 -21.92
N ASN A 285 -31.18 26.91 -21.96
CA ASN A 285 -32.46 26.54 -21.39
C ASN A 285 -33.11 25.45 -22.26
N VAL A 286 -33.24 24.24 -21.73
CA VAL A 286 -34.04 23.19 -22.38
C VAL A 286 -35.49 23.35 -21.96
N THR A 287 -36.35 23.83 -22.84
CA THR A 287 -37.81 23.86 -22.59
C THR A 287 -38.37 22.44 -22.63
N ALA A 288 -38.20 21.70 -21.54
CA ALA A 288 -38.91 20.44 -21.32
C ALA A 288 -40.38 20.78 -20.98
N ILE A 289 -41.24 20.70 -22.00
CA ILE A 289 -42.70 20.50 -21.93
C ILE A 289 -43.38 21.21 -20.73
N GLY A 290 -43.73 22.49 -20.92
CA GLY A 290 -44.89 23.11 -20.26
C GLY A 290 -44.82 23.45 -18.78
N LEU A 291 -43.69 23.29 -18.09
CA LEU A 291 -43.52 23.82 -16.73
C LEU A 291 -42.65 25.08 -16.75
N ASP A 292 -43.34 26.22 -16.75
CA ASP A 292 -42.75 27.55 -16.66
C ASP A 292 -41.98 27.66 -15.33
N ARG A 293 -40.65 27.80 -15.45
CA ARG A 293 -39.70 28.07 -14.35
C ARG A 293 -39.80 27.12 -13.15
N SER A 294 -39.39 25.87 -13.32
CA SER A 294 -39.16 24.94 -12.21
C SER A 294 -37.86 24.17 -12.42
N LEU A 295 -36.78 24.61 -11.75
CA LEU A 295 -35.57 23.84 -11.35
C LEU A 295 -34.85 22.92 -12.38
N GLY A 296 -35.22 22.90 -13.66
CA GLY A 296 -35.10 21.67 -14.45
C GLY A 296 -34.29 21.69 -15.74
N ALA A 297 -33.60 22.77 -16.13
CA ALA A 297 -33.07 22.79 -17.51
C ALA A 297 -31.86 23.67 -17.83
N LEU A 298 -30.98 23.97 -16.86
CA LEU A 298 -29.69 24.58 -17.18
C LEU A 298 -28.71 23.48 -17.61
N VAL A 299 -28.65 23.21 -18.90
CA VAL A 299 -27.68 22.27 -19.49
C VAL A 299 -26.48 23.07 -20.00
N PRO A 300 -25.24 22.67 -19.66
CA PRO A 300 -24.04 23.25 -20.27
C PRO A 300 -24.14 23.20 -21.79
N ASN A 301 -23.89 24.31 -22.46
CA ASN A 301 -23.90 24.31 -23.91
C ASN A 301 -22.69 23.55 -24.48
N SER A 302 -22.65 23.39 -25.81
CA SER A 302 -21.61 22.64 -26.50
C SER A 302 -20.20 23.18 -26.17
N ASP A 303 -19.99 24.49 -26.18
CA ASP A 303 -18.66 25.08 -26.00
C ASP A 303 -18.18 25.02 -24.56
N LEU A 304 -19.07 25.20 -23.57
CA LEU A 304 -18.76 24.94 -22.17
C LEU A 304 -18.38 23.47 -21.95
N SER A 305 -19.09 22.53 -22.60
CA SER A 305 -18.80 21.10 -22.50
C SER A 305 -17.42 20.75 -23.08
N LYS A 306 -17.05 21.33 -24.24
CA LYS A 306 -15.71 21.17 -24.83
C LYS A 306 -14.63 21.71 -23.89
N LEU A 307 -14.83 22.91 -23.32
CA LEU A 307 -13.89 23.51 -22.38
C LEU A 307 -13.66 22.60 -21.16
N LEU A 308 -14.73 22.02 -20.61
CA LEU A 308 -14.67 21.09 -19.48
C LEU A 308 -13.85 19.85 -19.81
N VAL A 309 -14.11 19.21 -20.96
CA VAL A 309 -13.38 18.00 -21.39
C VAL A 309 -11.89 18.29 -21.55
N TRP A 310 -11.55 19.38 -22.23
CA TRP A 310 -10.16 19.76 -22.47
C TRP A 310 -9.42 20.17 -21.20
N SER A 311 -10.07 20.92 -20.31
CA SER A 311 -9.51 21.33 -19.02
C SER A 311 -9.28 20.13 -18.11
N PHE A 312 -10.25 19.21 -18.05
CA PHE A 312 -10.11 17.95 -17.33
C PHE A 312 -8.96 17.09 -17.89
N ALA A 313 -8.87 16.98 -19.22
CA ALA A 313 -7.79 16.25 -19.88
C ALA A 313 -6.41 16.89 -19.64
N ALA A 314 -6.32 18.22 -19.57
CA ALA A 314 -5.10 18.94 -19.20
C ALA A 314 -4.66 18.59 -17.76
N GLY A 315 -5.61 18.43 -16.84
CA GLY A 315 -5.36 17.90 -15.50
C GLY A 315 -4.74 16.49 -15.47
N PHE A 316 -4.97 15.71 -16.52
CA PHE A 316 -4.40 14.37 -16.74
C PHE A 316 -3.04 14.34 -17.47
N SER A 317 -2.57 15.49 -17.97
CA SER A 317 -1.47 15.58 -18.95
C SER A 317 -0.15 14.93 -18.51
N GLU A 318 0.21 15.02 -17.22
CA GLU A 318 1.41 14.37 -16.67
C GLU A 318 1.43 12.86 -16.97
N LYS A 319 0.27 12.19 -16.90
CA LYS A 319 0.15 10.76 -17.20
C LYS A 319 0.06 10.48 -18.69
N LEU A 320 -0.61 11.33 -19.45
CA LEU A 320 -0.76 11.14 -20.89
C LEU A 320 0.60 11.24 -21.59
N VAL A 321 1.42 12.23 -21.21
CA VAL A 321 2.77 12.41 -21.74
C VAL A 321 3.69 11.25 -21.34
N THR A 322 3.73 10.89 -20.06
CA THR A 322 4.59 9.78 -19.58
C THR A 322 4.16 8.42 -20.13
N SER A 323 2.87 8.15 -20.26
CA SER A 323 2.36 6.90 -20.83
C SER A 323 2.59 6.82 -22.34
N ALA A 324 2.47 7.94 -23.07
CA ALA A 324 2.79 7.98 -24.50
C ALA A 324 4.28 7.74 -24.73
N LEU A 325 5.16 8.39 -23.95
CA LEU A 325 6.60 8.17 -24.01
C LEU A 325 7.00 6.72 -23.63
N GLY A 326 6.38 6.16 -22.58
CA GLY A 326 6.64 4.77 -22.18
C GLY A 326 6.31 3.75 -23.27
N ARG A 327 5.16 3.93 -23.95
CA ARG A 327 4.77 3.08 -25.10
C ARG A 327 5.71 3.19 -26.30
N VAL A 328 6.39 4.32 -26.46
CA VAL A 328 7.38 4.55 -27.53
C VAL A 328 8.76 4.02 -27.14
N GLN A 329 9.05 3.80 -25.85
CA GLN A 329 10.29 3.18 -25.37
C GLN A 329 10.19 1.64 -25.30
N ASP A 330 9.00 1.08 -25.09
CA ASP A 330 8.74 -0.36 -25.09
C ASP A 330 9.00 -1.13 -26.42
N PRO A 331 9.15 -0.52 -27.62
CA PRO A 331 9.58 -1.24 -28.83
C PRO A 331 11.07 -1.63 -28.83
N ILE A 332 11.91 -1.11 -27.92
CA ILE A 332 13.38 -1.31 -27.96
C ILE A 332 13.83 -2.53 -27.15
N LYS A 333 12.90 -3.25 -26.49
CA LYS A 333 13.18 -4.54 -25.83
C LYS A 333 12.34 -5.66 -26.44
N LYS A 334 12.71 -6.08 -27.64
CA LYS A 334 12.41 -7.42 -28.15
C LYS A 334 13.65 -8.02 -28.80
#